data_AF-A0A7S0TNB6-F1
#
_entry.id   AF-A0A7S0TNB6-F1
#
_cell.length_a   1.000
_cell.length_b   1.000
_cell.length_c   1.000
_cell.angle_alpha   90.00
_cell.angle_beta   90.00
_cell.angle_gamma   90.00
#
_symmetry.space_group_name_H-M   'P 1'
#
loop_
_entity.id
_entity.type
_entity.pdbx_description
1 polymer ?
#
loop_
_entity_poly.entity_id
_entity_poly.type
_entity_poly.pdbx_seq_one_letter_code
_entity_poly.pdbx_strand_id
1 'polypeptide(L)'
;EGCFVWWGEEGMLLIELIPVILLICLSASFSGLTLGLMGLDQMGLRMVIESGSQPDATPSESADAKYAKKIFPFRSRGNLLLCTLLLGNVAVNSLLSILMADMTSGLTGFIISAFSITIFGEIVPQAICSRHPLKIGAFAIPLVYIFTFATYVFAWPISQILDRVLGEEIGTVYSRNQLKRLVMMYSRIKDSEFQEVETNIVS
;
A
#
# COMPACT_ATOMS: atom_id res chain seq x y z
N GLU A 1 54.28 -0.61 14.25
CA GLU A 1 53.04 -1.34 14.64
C GLU A 1 51.82 -0.41 14.56
N GLY A 2 51.42 0.02 13.35
CA GLY A 2 50.39 1.07 13.21
C GLY A 2 49.44 0.95 12.02
N CYS A 3 49.51 -0.15 11.26
CA CYS A 3 48.67 -0.35 10.07
C CYS A 3 47.43 -1.23 10.34
N PHE A 4 47.42 -2.01 11.43
CA PHE A 4 46.32 -2.95 11.72
C PHE A 4 45.14 -2.31 12.47
N VAL A 5 45.31 -1.11 13.02
CA VAL A 5 44.25 -0.41 13.79
C VAL A 5 43.33 0.43 12.90
N TRP A 6 43.80 0.90 11.74
CA TRP A 6 42.98 1.65 10.77
C TRP A 6 41.95 0.80 10.01
N TRP A 7 42.14 -0.52 9.93
CA TRP A 7 41.14 -1.43 9.33
C TRP A 7 40.01 -1.80 10.32
N GLY A 8 40.20 -1.52 11.63
CA GLY A 8 39.29 -1.93 12.70
C GLY A 8 38.07 -1.03 12.86
N GLU A 9 38.23 0.30 12.87
CA GLU A 9 37.11 1.25 13.02
C GLU A 9 36.29 1.40 11.73
N GLU A 10 36.93 1.54 10.57
CA GLU A 10 36.21 1.72 9.30
C GLU A 10 35.49 0.43 8.86
N GLY A 11 36.08 -0.73 9.12
CA GLY A 11 35.46 -2.03 8.85
C GLY A 11 34.25 -2.34 9.74
N MET A 12 34.27 -1.90 11.01
CA MET A 12 33.17 -2.07 11.96
C MET A 12 31.99 -1.15 11.61
N LEU A 13 32.27 0.10 11.20
CA LEU A 13 31.25 1.03 10.71
C LEU A 13 30.59 0.55 9.41
N LEU A 14 31.34 -0.07 8.48
CA LEU A 14 30.77 -0.65 7.26
C LEU A 14 29.84 -1.83 7.56
N ILE A 15 30.17 -2.66 8.55
CA ILE A 15 29.33 -3.78 8.98
C ILE A 15 28.02 -3.26 9.60
N GLU A 16 28.07 -2.17 10.36
CA GLU A 16 26.90 -1.53 10.97
C GLU A 16 26.07 -0.72 9.97
N LEU A 17 26.66 -0.26 8.86
CA LEU A 17 25.94 0.44 7.79
C LEU A 17 25.05 -0.48 6.95
N ILE A 18 25.41 -1.76 6.82
CA ILE A 18 24.61 -2.75 6.08
C ILE A 18 23.18 -2.86 6.63
N PRO A 19 22.95 -3.10 7.95
CA PRO A 19 21.60 -3.15 8.50
C PRO A 19 20.89 -1.80 8.40
N VAL A 20 21.59 -0.66 8.54
CA VAL A 20 21.02 0.68 8.32
C VAL A 20 20.41 0.79 6.92
N ILE A 21 21.19 0.50 5.88
CA ILE A 21 20.74 0.61 4.48
C ILE A 21 19.56 -0.34 4.23
N LEU A 22 19.65 -1.58 4.74
CA LEU A 22 18.58 -2.55 4.62
C LEU A 22 17.28 -2.06 5.27
N LEU A 23 17.37 -1.49 6.48
CA LEU A 23 16.22 -0.93 7.21
C LEU A 23 15.64 0.28 6.48
N ILE A 24 16.47 1.16 5.91
CA ILE A 24 15.98 2.29 5.09
C ILE A 24 15.23 1.77 3.85
N CYS A 25 15.76 0.78 3.14
CA CYS A 25 15.07 0.18 1.99
C CYS A 25 13.74 -0.48 2.39
N LEU A 26 13.70 -1.09 3.58
CA LEU A 26 12.50 -1.74 4.08
C LEU A 26 11.44 -0.72 4.52
N SER A 27 11.84 0.34 5.23
CA SER A 27 11.02 1.51 5.56
C SER A 27 10.42 2.13 4.30
N ALA A 28 11.26 2.40 3.29
CA ALA A 28 10.88 2.86 1.97
C ALA A 28 9.80 2.00 1.32
N SER A 29 9.97 0.68 1.40
CA SER A 29 9.01 -0.27 0.85
C SER A 29 7.67 -0.18 1.58
N PHE A 30 7.64 -0.18 2.93
CA PHE A 30 6.39 -0.10 3.68
C PHE A 30 5.64 1.22 3.45
N SER A 31 6.36 2.33 3.52
CA SER A 31 5.79 3.66 3.34
C SER A 31 5.24 3.83 1.91
N GLY A 32 6.04 3.46 0.91
CA GLY A 32 5.63 3.53 -0.50
C GLY A 32 4.46 2.61 -0.84
N LEU A 33 4.46 1.37 -0.33
CA LEU A 33 3.38 0.41 -0.55
C LEU A 33 2.10 0.78 0.20
N THR A 34 2.19 1.43 1.36
CA THR A 34 1.01 1.93 2.07
C THR A 34 0.26 2.90 1.17
N LEU A 35 0.95 3.92 0.63
CA LEU A 35 0.34 4.87 -0.30
C LEU A 35 -0.09 4.20 -1.61
N GLY A 36 0.80 3.40 -2.21
CA GLY A 36 0.58 2.79 -3.51
C GLY A 36 -0.57 1.78 -3.51
N LEU A 37 -0.62 0.85 -2.54
CA LEU A 37 -1.66 -0.17 -2.47
C LEU A 37 -2.97 0.38 -1.92
N MET A 38 -2.95 1.22 -0.88
CA MET A 38 -4.20 1.78 -0.33
C MET A 38 -4.84 2.79 -1.27
N GLY A 39 -4.03 3.48 -2.08
CA GLY A 39 -4.50 4.38 -3.14
C GLY A 39 -5.13 3.68 -4.34
N LEU A 40 -4.94 2.35 -4.51
CA LEU A 40 -5.62 1.58 -5.54
C LEU A 40 -7.08 1.33 -5.13
N ASP A 41 -8.01 1.74 -5.99
CA ASP A 41 -9.42 1.47 -5.82
C ASP A 41 -9.76 -0.01 -6.13
N GLN A 42 -10.58 -0.62 -5.28
CA GLN A 42 -10.98 -2.02 -5.44
C GLN A 42 -11.83 -2.24 -6.69
N MET A 43 -12.70 -1.29 -7.06
CA MET A 43 -13.52 -1.40 -8.26
C MET A 43 -12.68 -1.17 -9.52
N GLY A 44 -11.79 -0.18 -9.51
CA GLY A 44 -10.79 0.02 -10.57
C GLY A 44 -9.94 -1.22 -10.83
N LEU A 45 -9.44 -1.87 -9.77
CA LEU A 45 -8.68 -3.13 -9.90
C LEU A 45 -9.51 -4.24 -10.55
N ARG A 46 -10.79 -4.38 -10.19
CA ARG A 46 -11.68 -5.37 -10.82
C ARG A 46 -11.90 -5.07 -12.30
N MET A 47 -12.09 -3.80 -12.66
CA MET A 47 -12.25 -3.38 -14.04
C MET A 47 -11.01 -3.71 -14.87
N VAL A 48 -9.80 -3.42 -14.36
CA VAL A 48 -8.53 -3.75 -15.05
C VAL A 48 -8.39 -5.27 -15.26
N ILE A 49 -8.77 -6.09 -14.28
CA ILE A 49 -8.74 -7.55 -14.41
C ILE A 49 -9.71 -8.03 -15.51
N GLU A 50 -10.91 -7.45 -15.58
CA GLU A 50 -11.93 -7.81 -16.56
C GLU A 50 -11.51 -7.38 -17.97
N SER A 51 -11.05 -6.14 -18.12
CA SER A 51 -10.57 -5.59 -19.40
C SER A 51 -9.42 -6.41 -19.99
N GLY A 52 -8.44 -6.82 -19.19
CA GLY A 52 -7.34 -7.65 -19.68
C GLY A 52 -7.69 -9.14 -19.89
N SER A 53 -8.93 -9.56 -19.58
CA SER A 53 -9.43 -10.92 -19.85
C SER A 53 -10.21 -11.00 -21.16
N GLN A 54 -10.46 -9.87 -21.83
CA GLN A 54 -11.18 -9.85 -23.10
C GLN A 54 -10.30 -10.34 -24.28
N PRO A 55 -10.88 -10.98 -25.31
CA PRO A 55 -10.12 -11.54 -26.43
C PRO A 55 -9.39 -10.51 -27.30
N ASP A 56 -9.85 -9.26 -27.27
CA ASP A 56 -9.33 -8.09 -27.98
C ASP A 56 -8.36 -7.25 -27.14
N ALA A 57 -8.01 -7.70 -25.92
CA ALA A 57 -7.14 -6.96 -25.01
C ALA A 57 -5.72 -6.80 -25.58
N THR A 58 -5.19 -5.60 -25.41
CA THR A 58 -3.79 -5.32 -25.78
C THR A 58 -2.81 -6.10 -24.88
N PRO A 59 -1.57 -6.37 -25.34
CA PRO A 59 -0.56 -7.04 -24.52
C PRO A 59 -0.25 -6.31 -23.21
N SER A 60 -0.37 -4.97 -23.19
CA SER A 60 -0.22 -4.14 -21.99
C SER A 60 -1.35 -4.35 -20.99
N GLU A 61 -2.61 -4.37 -21.44
CA GLU A 61 -3.78 -4.58 -20.57
C GLU A 61 -3.77 -5.97 -19.95
N SER A 62 -3.37 -6.98 -20.74
CA SER A 62 -3.18 -8.35 -20.23
C SER A 62 -2.10 -8.44 -19.15
N ALA A 63 -1.05 -7.61 -19.22
CA ALA A 63 -0.01 -7.54 -18.19
C ALA A 63 -0.52 -6.85 -16.92
N ASP A 64 -1.23 -5.74 -17.07
CA ASP A 64 -1.82 -4.98 -15.95
C ASP A 64 -2.89 -5.79 -15.22
N ALA A 65 -3.71 -6.58 -15.94
CA ALA A 65 -4.65 -7.51 -15.35
C ALA A 65 -3.97 -8.57 -14.46
N LYS A 66 -2.80 -9.09 -14.87
CA LYS A 66 -2.02 -10.02 -14.04
C LYS A 66 -1.52 -9.36 -12.76
N TYR A 67 -1.09 -8.10 -12.83
CA TYR A 67 -0.67 -7.33 -11.65
C TYR A 67 -1.83 -7.05 -10.71
N ALA A 68 -2.96 -6.57 -11.25
CA ALA A 68 -4.17 -6.30 -10.49
C ALA A 68 -4.71 -7.55 -9.79
N LYS A 69 -4.71 -8.71 -10.48
CA LYS A 69 -5.16 -9.99 -9.91
C LYS A 69 -4.32 -10.44 -8.70
N LYS A 70 -3.02 -10.15 -8.68
CA LYS A 70 -2.14 -10.44 -7.53
C LYS A 70 -2.40 -9.51 -6.34
N ILE A 71 -2.70 -8.24 -6.60
CA ILE A 71 -2.92 -7.22 -5.56
C ILE A 71 -4.31 -7.35 -4.92
N PHE A 72 -5.31 -7.71 -5.73
CA PHE A 72 -6.71 -7.78 -5.36
C PHE A 72 -7.01 -8.45 -4.00
N PRO A 73 -6.51 -9.65 -3.65
CA PRO A 73 -6.84 -10.32 -2.39
C PRO A 73 -6.30 -9.61 -1.14
N PHE A 74 -5.23 -8.83 -1.26
CA PHE A 74 -4.71 -8.03 -0.14
C PHE A 74 -5.51 -6.74 0.00
N ARG A 75 -5.84 -6.11 -1.13
CA ARG A 75 -6.62 -4.88 -1.14
C ARG A 75 -8.06 -5.08 -0.67
N SER A 76 -8.63 -6.27 -0.88
CA SER A 76 -9.96 -6.64 -0.36
C SER A 76 -10.01 -6.81 1.15
N ARG A 77 -8.85 -6.99 1.81
CA ARG A 77 -8.69 -6.99 3.27
C ARG A 77 -7.85 -5.80 3.70
N GLY A 78 -8.20 -4.60 3.24
CA GLY A 78 -7.28 -3.47 3.35
C GLY A 78 -7.09 -2.97 4.78
N ASN A 79 -8.01 -3.19 5.74
CA ASN A 79 -7.73 -2.92 7.15
C ASN A 79 -6.57 -3.80 7.69
N LEU A 80 -6.53 -5.08 7.32
CA LEU A 80 -5.41 -5.97 7.66
C LEU A 80 -4.11 -5.55 6.95
N LEU A 81 -4.20 -5.17 5.68
CA LEU A 81 -3.06 -4.68 4.91
C LEU A 81 -2.52 -3.38 5.51
N LEU A 82 -3.38 -2.42 5.82
CA LEU A 82 -3.07 -1.16 6.48
C LEU A 82 -2.37 -1.41 7.81
N CYS A 83 -2.94 -2.24 8.67
CA CYS A 83 -2.32 -2.59 9.96
C CYS A 83 -0.94 -3.23 9.77
N THR A 84 -0.80 -4.18 8.84
CA THR A 84 0.48 -4.84 8.55
C THR A 84 1.54 -3.83 8.13
N LEU A 85 1.23 -3.00 7.12
CA LEU A 85 2.19 -2.06 6.54
C LEU A 85 2.55 -0.95 7.52
N LEU A 86 1.58 -0.44 8.29
CA LEU A 86 1.84 0.57 9.32
C LEU A 86 2.68 0.01 10.47
N LEU A 87 2.36 -1.19 10.97
CA LEU A 87 3.15 -1.85 12.01
C LEU A 87 4.58 -2.11 11.53
N GLY A 88 4.73 -2.59 10.30
CA GLY A 88 6.05 -2.78 9.67
C GLY A 88 6.83 -1.47 9.56
N ASN A 89 6.19 -0.41 9.06
CA ASN A 89 6.82 0.91 8.93
C ASN A 89 7.28 1.45 10.29
N VAL A 90 6.40 1.45 11.29
CA VAL A 90 6.72 1.93 12.64
C VAL A 90 7.83 1.09 13.26
N ALA A 91 7.76 -0.25 13.18
CA ALA A 91 8.77 -1.13 13.74
C ALA A 91 10.16 -0.89 13.11
N VAL A 92 10.24 -0.79 11.78
CA VAL A 92 11.50 -0.57 11.06
C VAL A 92 12.05 0.83 11.33
N ASN A 93 11.20 1.85 11.33
CA ASN A 93 11.61 3.22 11.62
C ASN A 93 12.12 3.38 13.06
N SER A 94 11.44 2.75 14.02
CA SER A 94 11.89 2.74 15.42
C SER A 94 13.22 1.99 15.57
N LEU A 95 13.37 0.82 14.94
CA LEU A 95 14.61 0.05 15.00
C LEU A 95 15.79 0.82 14.38
N LEU A 96 15.57 1.44 13.21
CA LEU A 96 16.57 2.26 12.54
C LEU A 96 16.97 3.48 13.38
N SER A 97 16.00 4.15 14.01
CA SER A 97 16.27 5.30 14.88
C SER A 97 17.09 4.92 16.10
N ILE A 98 16.77 3.78 16.74
CA ILE A 98 17.55 3.23 17.87
C ILE A 98 18.97 2.90 17.42
N LEU A 99 19.12 2.16 16.31
CA LEU A 99 20.42 1.77 15.79
C LEU A 99 21.30 3.00 15.47
N MET A 100 20.73 4.02 14.84
CA MET A 100 21.44 5.28 14.54
C MET A 100 21.81 6.08 15.78
N ALA A 101 20.94 6.08 16.80
CA ALA A 101 21.22 6.73 18.07
C ALA A 101 22.35 6.02 18.84
N ASP A 102 22.45 4.70 18.73
CA ASP A 102 23.52 3.90 19.35
C ASP A 102 24.87 4.05 18.61
N MET A 103 24.85 4.18 17.28
CA MET A 103 26.06 4.38 16.47
C MET A 103 26.66 5.79 16.57
N THR A 104 25.87 6.78 17.00
CA THR A 104 26.25 8.21 17.05
C THR A 104 26.13 8.76 18.48
N SER A 105 26.32 10.05 18.70
CA SER A 105 25.78 10.73 19.88
C SER A 105 24.25 10.72 19.82
N GLY A 106 23.57 10.10 20.80
CA GLY A 106 22.13 9.81 20.76
C GLY A 106 21.21 10.93 20.25
N LEU A 107 21.47 12.21 20.62
CA LEU A 107 20.70 13.35 20.09
C LEU A 107 20.96 13.60 18.60
N THR A 108 22.21 13.55 18.18
CA THR A 108 22.62 13.74 16.78
C THR A 108 22.15 12.56 15.92
N GLY A 109 22.28 11.33 16.44
CA GLY A 109 21.80 10.11 15.78
C GLY A 109 20.28 10.13 15.60
N PHE A 110 19.52 10.61 16.59
CA PHE A 110 18.07 10.81 16.46
C PHE A 110 17.72 11.83 15.37
N ILE A 111 18.41 12.98 15.31
CA ILE A 111 18.14 14.01 14.30
C ILE A 111 18.47 13.48 12.90
N ILE A 112 19.65 12.87 12.73
CA ILE A 112 20.09 12.29 11.45
C ILE A 112 19.11 11.20 11.01
N SER A 113 18.74 10.28 11.90
CA SER A 113 17.84 9.18 11.56
C SER A 113 16.45 9.69 11.18
N ALA A 114 15.91 10.68 11.90
CA ALA A 114 14.62 11.29 11.58
C ALA A 114 14.62 11.92 10.18
N PHE A 115 15.65 12.70 9.82
CA PHE A 115 15.77 13.29 8.49
C PHE A 115 15.96 12.23 7.40
N SER A 116 16.83 11.24 7.64
CA SER A 116 17.09 10.16 6.71
C SER A 116 15.85 9.30 6.44
N ILE A 117 15.12 8.91 7.48
CA ILE A 117 13.85 8.17 7.38
C ILE A 117 12.81 9.01 6.62
N THR A 118 12.60 10.26 7.02
CA THR A 118 11.56 11.10 6.42
C THR A 118 11.81 11.30 4.92
N ILE A 119 13.03 11.62 4.52
CA ILE A 119 13.34 11.93 3.12
C ILE A 119 13.49 10.67 2.28
N PHE A 120 14.36 9.75 2.70
CA PHE A 120 14.72 8.57 1.92
C PHE A 120 13.82 7.35 2.18
N GLY A 121 13.26 7.23 3.39
CA GLY A 121 12.34 6.15 3.78
C GLY A 121 10.87 6.46 3.53
N GLU A 122 10.47 7.73 3.39
CA GLU A 122 9.05 8.07 3.21
C GLU A 122 8.80 8.91 1.96
N ILE A 123 9.30 10.14 1.89
CA ILE A 123 8.92 11.10 0.84
C ILE A 123 9.30 10.59 -0.57
N VAL A 124 10.57 10.22 -0.78
CA VAL A 124 11.04 9.75 -2.10
C VAL A 124 10.35 8.44 -2.52
N PRO A 125 10.29 7.39 -1.67
CA PRO A 125 9.60 6.14 -2.01
C PRO A 125 8.10 6.31 -2.28
N GLN A 126 7.40 7.12 -1.48
CA GLN A 126 5.99 7.43 -1.70
C GLN A 126 5.76 8.14 -3.03
N ALA A 127 6.62 9.11 -3.39
CA ALA A 127 6.53 9.82 -4.66
C ALA A 127 6.75 8.90 -5.88
N ILE A 128 7.60 7.87 -5.75
CA ILE A 128 7.82 6.89 -6.82
C ILE A 128 6.63 5.92 -6.90
N CYS A 129 6.17 5.41 -5.75
CA CYS A 129 5.07 4.45 -5.68
C CYS A 129 3.74 5.03 -6.17
N SER A 130 3.52 6.34 -6.01
CA SER A 130 2.32 7.02 -6.51
C SER A 130 2.25 7.10 -8.03
N ARG A 131 3.38 7.05 -8.75
CA ARG A 131 3.42 7.09 -10.22
C ARG A 131 3.08 5.76 -10.88
N HIS A 132 3.50 4.64 -10.27
CA HIS A 132 3.30 3.29 -10.84
C HIS A 132 2.81 2.28 -9.78
N PRO A 133 1.66 2.53 -9.12
CA PRO A 133 1.21 1.74 -7.98
C PRO A 133 0.90 0.29 -8.34
N LEU A 134 0.40 0.02 -9.55
CA LEU A 134 0.05 -1.33 -9.99
C LEU A 134 1.29 -2.21 -10.19
N LYS A 135 2.30 -1.71 -10.90
CA LYS A 135 3.53 -2.44 -11.21
C LYS A 135 4.37 -2.66 -9.94
N ILE A 136 4.57 -1.60 -9.16
CA ILE A 136 5.38 -1.64 -7.93
C ILE A 136 4.66 -2.50 -6.88
N GLY A 137 3.36 -2.30 -6.71
CA GLY A 137 2.53 -3.08 -5.80
C GLY A 137 2.59 -4.56 -6.11
N ALA A 138 2.43 -4.95 -7.39
CA ALA A 138 2.44 -6.36 -7.78
C ALA A 138 3.81 -7.03 -7.61
N PHE A 139 4.90 -6.30 -7.83
CA PHE A 139 6.25 -6.79 -7.57
C PHE A 139 6.49 -7.00 -6.08
N ALA A 140 5.93 -6.14 -5.22
CA ALA A 140 6.10 -6.20 -3.78
C ALA A 140 5.14 -7.16 -3.06
N ILE A 141 4.16 -7.77 -3.74
CA ILE A 141 3.22 -8.72 -3.13
C ILE A 141 3.90 -9.84 -2.33
N PRO A 142 4.98 -10.49 -2.80
CA PRO A 142 5.67 -11.50 -2.00
C PRO A 142 6.22 -10.94 -0.69
N LEU A 143 6.76 -9.72 -0.72
CA LEU A 143 7.25 -9.01 0.46
C LEU A 143 6.11 -8.76 1.45
N VAL A 144 4.98 -8.22 0.96
CA VAL A 144 3.78 -7.98 1.77
C VAL A 144 3.30 -9.27 2.41
N TYR A 145 3.29 -10.39 1.69
CA TYR A 145 2.85 -11.68 2.24
C TYR A 145 3.74 -12.15 3.40
N ILE A 146 5.07 -12.04 3.26
CA ILE A 146 6.02 -12.40 4.31
C ILE A 146 5.77 -11.56 5.57
N PHE A 147 5.58 -10.25 5.42
CA PHE A 147 5.34 -9.38 6.56
C PHE A 147 3.96 -9.54 7.17
N THR A 148 2.90 -9.73 6.36
CA THR A 148 1.57 -10.06 6.87
C THR A 148 1.62 -11.34 7.69
N PHE A 149 2.35 -12.37 7.24
CA PHE A 149 2.53 -13.59 8.00
C PHE A 149 3.32 -13.37 9.30
N ALA A 150 4.45 -12.66 9.24
CA ALA A 150 5.29 -12.37 10.40
C ALA A 150 4.57 -11.55 11.48
N THR A 151 3.80 -10.54 11.05
CA THR A 151 3.06 -9.64 11.95
C THR A 151 1.64 -10.11 12.24
N TYR A 152 1.20 -11.24 11.67
CA TYR A 152 -0.19 -11.70 11.72
C TYR A 152 -0.76 -11.76 13.14
N VAL A 153 0.06 -12.21 14.09
CA VAL A 153 -0.29 -12.33 15.52
C VAL A 153 -0.77 -10.99 16.11
N PHE A 154 -0.16 -9.89 15.70
CA PHE A 154 -0.48 -8.53 16.18
C PHE A 154 -1.41 -7.78 15.22
N ALA A 155 -1.20 -7.90 13.91
CA ALA A 155 -1.96 -7.21 12.90
C ALA A 155 -3.43 -7.67 12.84
N TRP A 156 -3.70 -8.97 13.03
CA TRP A 156 -5.07 -9.51 12.99
C TRP A 156 -5.99 -8.97 14.09
N PRO A 157 -5.63 -8.97 15.40
CA PRO A 157 -6.52 -8.41 16.42
C PRO A 157 -6.74 -6.91 16.22
N ILE A 158 -5.71 -6.16 15.81
CA ILE A 158 -5.82 -4.72 15.54
C ILE A 158 -6.76 -4.48 14.34
N SER A 159 -6.62 -5.26 13.26
CA SER A 159 -7.50 -5.13 12.09
C SER A 159 -8.95 -5.44 12.45
N GLN A 160 -9.20 -6.46 13.28
CA GLN A 160 -10.55 -6.82 13.74
C GLN A 160 -11.17 -5.75 14.65
N ILE A 161 -10.37 -4.99 15.39
CA ILE A 161 -10.85 -3.83 16.15
C ILE A 161 -11.20 -2.72 15.17
N LEU A 162 -10.33 -2.45 14.21
CA LEU A 162 -10.55 -1.43 13.19
C LEU A 162 -11.80 -1.72 12.35
N ASP A 163 -12.02 -2.97 11.94
CA ASP A 163 -13.22 -3.43 11.24
C ASP A 163 -14.51 -3.20 12.06
N ARG A 164 -14.45 -3.28 13.39
CA ARG A 164 -15.60 -3.03 14.26
C ARG A 164 -15.86 -1.55 14.52
N VAL A 165 -14.80 -0.72 14.59
CA VAL A 165 -14.92 0.71 14.92
C VAL A 165 -15.20 1.54 13.67
N LEU A 166 -14.48 1.28 12.57
CA LEU A 166 -14.63 2.01 11.31
C LEU A 166 -15.65 1.36 10.35
N GLY A 167 -16.00 0.10 10.59
CA GLY A 167 -16.76 -0.74 9.66
C GLY A 167 -15.85 -1.48 8.68
N GLU A 168 -16.37 -2.54 8.05
CA GLU A 168 -15.66 -3.21 6.95
C GLU A 168 -15.25 -2.18 5.89
N GLU A 169 -14.00 -2.24 5.45
CA GLU A 169 -13.46 -1.33 4.45
C GLU A 169 -14.46 -1.04 3.33
N ILE A 170 -14.59 0.26 3.05
CA ILE A 170 -15.57 0.93 2.20
C ILE A 170 -15.83 0.22 0.85
N GLY A 171 -14.93 -0.60 0.31
CA GLY A 171 -15.14 -1.35 -0.94
C GLY A 171 -16.34 -2.31 -0.94
N THR A 172 -16.60 -3.07 0.12
CA THR A 172 -17.75 -4.01 0.16
C THR A 172 -19.07 -3.29 0.44
N VAL A 173 -19.06 -2.25 1.28
CA VAL A 173 -20.26 -1.53 1.72
C VAL A 173 -20.69 -0.43 0.75
N TYR A 174 -19.73 0.30 0.16
CA TYR A 174 -19.98 1.35 -0.82
C TYR A 174 -20.44 0.74 -2.14
N SER A 175 -19.87 -0.38 -2.59
CA SER A 175 -20.29 -1.04 -3.83
C SER A 175 -21.78 -1.37 -3.82
N ARG A 176 -22.34 -1.98 -2.78
CA ARG A 176 -23.78 -2.30 -2.77
C ARG A 176 -24.66 -1.06 -2.67
N ASN A 177 -24.35 -0.13 -1.78
CA ASN A 177 -25.23 1.02 -1.55
C ASN A 177 -25.09 2.09 -2.65
N GLN A 178 -23.90 2.28 -3.20
CA GLN A 178 -23.67 3.18 -4.32
C GLN A 178 -24.08 2.61 -5.65
N LEU A 179 -23.80 1.33 -5.94
CA LEU A 179 -24.34 0.69 -7.13
C LEU A 179 -25.87 0.68 -7.07
N LYS A 180 -26.46 0.42 -5.90
CA LYS A 180 -27.91 0.51 -5.72
C LYS A 180 -28.43 1.95 -5.88
N ARG A 181 -27.68 2.98 -5.47
CA ARG A 181 -28.03 4.38 -5.72
C ARG A 181 -27.86 4.76 -7.20
N LEU A 182 -26.79 4.34 -7.86
CA LEU A 182 -26.52 4.61 -9.26
C LEU A 182 -27.57 3.92 -10.16
N VAL A 183 -27.85 2.64 -9.89
CA VAL A 183 -28.92 1.87 -10.55
C VAL A 183 -30.27 2.52 -10.26
N MET A 184 -30.56 2.92 -9.02
CA MET A 184 -31.81 3.65 -8.73
C MET A 184 -31.91 4.98 -9.49
N MET A 185 -30.82 5.73 -9.68
CA MET A 185 -30.85 6.96 -10.47
C MET A 185 -31.09 6.66 -11.95
N TYR A 186 -30.39 5.68 -12.53
CA TYR A 186 -30.59 5.26 -13.92
C TYR A 186 -32.01 4.73 -14.16
N SER A 187 -32.55 3.90 -13.26
CA SER A 187 -33.93 3.42 -13.32
C SER A 187 -34.92 4.59 -13.22
N ARG A 188 -34.69 5.55 -12.32
CA ARG A 188 -35.57 6.72 -12.15
C ARG A 188 -35.56 7.64 -13.38
N ILE A 189 -34.41 7.83 -14.02
CA ILE A 189 -34.29 8.59 -15.29
C ILE A 189 -35.06 7.86 -16.40
N LYS A 190 -34.87 6.55 -16.51
CA LYS A 190 -35.57 5.73 -17.51
C LYS A 190 -37.09 5.78 -17.31
N ASP A 191 -37.57 5.64 -16.08
CA ASP A 191 -39.00 5.73 -15.76
C ASP A 191 -39.58 7.13 -16.10
N SER A 192 -38.83 8.21 -15.85
CA SER A 192 -39.27 9.56 -16.23
C SER A 192 -39.36 9.78 -17.75
N GLU A 193 -38.44 9.22 -18.54
CA GLU A 193 -38.53 9.29 -20.01
C GLU A 193 -39.75 8.52 -20.53
N PHE A 194 -40.08 7.37 -19.95
CA PHE A 194 -41.30 6.62 -20.32
C PHE A 194 -42.57 7.39 -20.00
N GLN A 195 -42.63 8.08 -18.85
CA GLN A 195 -43.80 8.82 -18.42
C GLN A 195 -44.07 10.07 -19.30
N GLU A 196 -43.00 10.74 -19.76
CA GLU A 196 -43.11 11.88 -20.68
C GLU A 196 -43.62 11.46 -22.06
N VAL A 197 -43.17 10.30 -22.57
CA VAL A 197 -43.65 9.74 -23.83
C VAL A 197 -45.12 9.30 -23.73
N GLU A 198 -45.53 8.66 -22.63
CA GLU A 198 -46.91 8.23 -22.42
C GLU A 198 -47.88 9.41 -22.36
N THR A 199 -47.48 10.51 -21.71
CA THR A 199 -48.29 11.73 -21.62
C THR A 199 -48.46 12.42 -22.97
N ASN A 200 -47.44 12.40 -23.83
CA ASN A 200 -47.49 12.99 -25.18
C ASN A 200 -48.29 12.17 -26.21
N ILE A 201 -48.50 10.87 -25.99
CA ILE A 201 -49.28 10.01 -26.91
C ILE A 201 -50.78 10.05 -26.59
N VAL A 202 -51.13 10.32 -25.33
CA VAL A 202 -52.51 10.31 -24.84
C VAL A 202 -53.17 11.71 -24.90
N SER A 203 -52.38 12.75 -25.22
CA SER A 203 -52.83 14.14 -25.45
C SER A 203 -53.10 14.42 -26.92
#